data_AF-A0A484P405-F1
#
_entry.id   AF-A0A484P405-F1
#
_cell.length_a   1.000
_cell.length_b   1.000
_cell.length_c   1.000
_cell.angle_alpha   90.00
_cell.angle_beta   90.00
_cell.angle_gamma   90.00
#
_symmetry.space_group_name_H-M   'P 1'
#
loop_
_entity.id
_entity.type
_entity.pdbx_description
1 polymer ?
#
loop_
_entity_poly.entity_id
_entity_poly.type
_entity_poly.pdbx_seq_one_letter_code
_entity_poly.pdbx_strand_id
1 'polypeptide(L)'
;MSTTKKLRLGPLPKMESTKLTFACPAGLKADLDRYAALHAQTYGEAVDAAILIPHMLEAFMAGDRGFRKGERAKPPPSRPTAAAPGVDAPPR
;
A
#
# COMPACT_ATOMS: atom_id res chain seq x y z
N MET A 1 21.31 -4.48 -39.29
CA MET A 1 20.16 -5.29 -38.83
C MET A 1 20.59 -6.07 -37.58
N SER A 2 20.58 -5.47 -36.38
CA SER A 2 20.93 -6.19 -35.14
C SER A 2 19.68 -6.75 -34.50
N THR A 3 19.55 -8.08 -34.52
CA THR A 3 18.46 -8.84 -33.89
C THR A 3 18.66 -8.86 -32.38
N THR A 4 18.00 -7.94 -31.68
CA THR A 4 17.97 -7.90 -30.21
C THR A 4 17.20 -9.13 -29.72
N LYS A 5 17.93 -10.14 -29.23
CA LYS A 5 17.36 -11.31 -28.56
C LYS A 5 16.57 -10.82 -27.33
N LYS A 6 15.24 -10.84 -27.40
CA LYS A 6 14.33 -10.48 -26.30
C LYS A 6 14.59 -11.48 -25.17
N LEU A 7 15.19 -11.01 -24.07
CA LEU A 7 15.38 -11.82 -22.88
C LEU A 7 14.00 -12.26 -22.35
N ARG A 8 13.87 -13.52 -21.96
CA ARG A 8 12.62 -14.09 -21.43
C ARG A 8 12.23 -13.48 -20.07
N LEU A 9 13.19 -12.86 -19.40
CA LEU A 9 12.98 -12.05 -18.22
C LEU A 9 12.70 -10.61 -18.66
N GLY A 10 11.47 -10.15 -18.42
CA GLY A 10 11.13 -8.74 -18.55
C GLY A 10 11.92 -7.87 -17.57
N PRO A 11 11.79 -6.54 -17.63
CA PRO A 11 12.43 -5.65 -16.66
C PRO A 11 12.07 -6.09 -15.24
N LEU A 12 13.09 -6.24 -14.40
CA LEU A 12 12.91 -6.64 -13.01
C LEU A 12 12.11 -5.57 -12.24
N PRO A 13 11.27 -5.97 -11.27
CA PRO A 13 10.60 -5.04 -10.38
C PRO A 13 11.63 -4.13 -9.71
N LYS A 14 11.38 -2.82 -9.71
CA LYS A 14 12.22 -1.88 -8.97
C LYS A 14 11.95 -2.07 -7.48
N MET A 15 12.97 -2.49 -6.73
CA MET A 15 12.95 -2.46 -5.28
C MET A 15 13.30 -1.04 -4.84
N GLU A 16 12.29 -0.18 -4.78
CA GLU A 16 12.48 1.20 -4.31
C GLU A 16 12.33 1.23 -2.78
N SER A 17 13.38 1.65 -2.09
CA SER A 17 13.34 1.91 -0.64
C SER A 17 13.54 3.41 -0.40
N THR A 18 12.61 4.06 0.30
CA THR A 18 12.73 5.48 0.67
C THR A 18 13.17 5.61 2.12
N LYS A 19 14.27 6.32 2.36
CA LYS A 19 14.71 6.67 3.72
C LYS A 19 14.00 7.93 4.19
N LEU A 20 13.37 7.85 5.37
CA LEU A 20 12.74 8.98 6.03
C LEU A 20 13.49 9.32 7.33
N THR A 21 13.65 10.60 7.61
CA THR A 21 14.26 11.11 8.85
C THR A 21 13.24 12.00 9.55
N PHE A 22 13.02 11.78 10.84
CA PHE A 22 12.15 12.61 11.67
C PHE A 22 12.77 12.87 13.03
N ALA A 23 12.37 13.96 13.67
CA ALA A 23 12.71 14.22 15.06
C ALA A 23 11.83 13.34 15.96
N CYS A 24 12.42 12.34 16.62
CA CYS A 24 11.72 11.50 17.58
C CYS A 24 11.78 12.15 18.97
N PRO A 25 10.63 12.49 19.59
CA PRO A 25 10.62 12.93 20.98
C PRO A 25 11.26 11.88 21.90
N ALA A 26 11.96 12.33 22.95
CA ALA A 26 12.68 11.44 23.85
C ALA A 26 11.75 10.41 24.55
N GLY A 27 10.54 10.83 24.94
CA GLY A 27 9.55 9.93 25.53
C GLY A 27 9.14 8.81 24.57
N LEU A 28 8.86 9.15 23.32
CA LEU A 28 8.52 8.17 22.29
C LEU A 28 9.67 7.18 22.05
N LYS A 29 10.91 7.66 22.01
CA LYS A 29 12.09 6.79 21.86
C LYS A 29 12.21 5.79 23.03
N ALA A 30 12.01 6.25 24.26
CA ALA A 30 12.05 5.38 25.43
C ALA A 30 10.95 4.30 25.41
N ASP A 31 9.74 4.64 24.96
CA ASP A 31 8.65 3.66 24.83
C ASP A 31 8.91 2.66 23.69
N LEU A 32 9.49 3.10 22.57
CA LEU A 32 9.90 2.22 21.48
C LEU A 32 11.01 1.25 21.91
N ASP A 33 12.01 1.73 22.66
CA ASP A 33 13.08 0.88 23.20
C ASP A 33 12.52 -0.17 24.18
N ARG A 34 11.56 0.23 25.03
CA ARG A 34 10.87 -0.70 25.94
C ARG A 34 10.07 -1.75 25.16
N TYR A 35 9.36 -1.34 24.11
CA TYR A 35 8.60 -2.25 23.28
C TYR A 35 9.50 -3.27 22.57
N ALA A 36 10.63 -2.82 22.02
CA ALA A 36 11.66 -3.68 21.45
C ALA A 36 12.19 -4.72 22.45
N ALA A 37 12.48 -4.30 23.69
CA ALA A 37 12.91 -5.21 24.74
C ALA A 37 11.84 -6.26 25.11
N LEU A 38 10.57 -5.87 25.16
CA LEU A 38 9.46 -6.81 25.40
C LEU A 38 9.27 -7.79 24.24
N HIS A 39 9.40 -7.31 23.01
CA HIS A 39 9.36 -8.15 21.81
C HIS A 39 10.48 -9.20 21.85
N ALA A 40 11.70 -8.79 22.19
CA ALA A 40 12.84 -9.70 22.32
C ALA A 40 12.65 -10.75 23.40
N GLN A 41 12.07 -10.38 24.54
CA GLN A 41 11.72 -11.33 25.59
C GLN A 41 10.66 -12.34 25.14
N THR A 42 9.73 -11.93 24.28
CA THR A 42 8.62 -12.77 23.82
C THR A 42 9.05 -13.74 22.71
N TYR A 43 9.89 -13.28 21.78
CA TYR A 43 10.24 -14.04 20.57
C TYR A 43 11.70 -14.54 20.55
N GLY A 44 12.51 -14.18 21.57
CA GLY A 44 13.90 -14.62 21.72
C GLY A 44 14.90 -13.92 20.81
N GLU A 45 14.46 -12.93 20.03
CA GLU A 45 15.31 -12.18 19.09
C GLU A 45 15.33 -10.70 19.44
N ALA A 46 16.53 -10.16 19.66
CA ALA A 46 16.72 -8.73 19.88
C ALA A 46 16.46 -7.96 18.59
N VAL A 47 15.48 -7.06 18.61
CA VAL A 47 15.11 -6.22 17.47
C VAL A 47 15.24 -4.75 17.87
N ASP A 48 15.82 -3.91 17.00
CA ASP A 48 15.87 -2.46 17.21
C ASP A 48 14.49 -1.84 16.91
N ALA A 49 14.11 -0.81 17.66
CA ALA A 49 12.98 0.07 17.35
C ALA A 49 12.98 0.50 15.87
N ALA A 50 14.14 0.81 15.29
CA ALA A 50 14.27 1.21 13.88
C ALA A 50 13.74 0.15 12.89
N ILE A 51 13.82 -1.13 13.25
CA ILE A 51 13.29 -2.25 12.46
C ILE A 51 11.79 -2.44 12.71
N LEU A 52 11.33 -2.20 13.94
CA LEU A 52 9.90 -2.33 14.29
C LEU A 52 9.05 -1.20 13.73
N ILE A 53 9.56 0.04 13.68
CA ILE A 53 8.81 1.24 13.28
C ILE A 53 8.11 1.06 11.91
N PRO A 54 8.78 0.60 10.83
CA PRO A 54 8.10 0.38 9.55
C PRO A 54 6.91 -0.58 9.66
N HIS A 55 7.07 -1.70 10.36
CA HIS A 55 6.00 -2.69 10.55
C HIS A 55 4.84 -2.14 11.39
N MET A 56 5.14 -1.39 12.44
CA MET A 56 4.14 -0.74 13.28
C MET A 56 3.33 0.29 12.49
N LEU A 57 4.00 1.09 11.65
CA LEU A 57 3.35 2.07 10.79
C LEU A 57 2.48 1.39 9.72
N GLU A 58 2.95 0.32 9.10
CA GLU A 58 2.16 -0.45 8.14
C GLU A 58 0.89 -1.02 8.78
N ALA A 59 1.02 -1.65 9.95
CA ALA A 59 -0.12 -2.17 10.71
C ALA A 59 -1.11 -1.06 11.12
N PHE A 60 -0.59 0.10 11.52
CA PHE A 60 -1.40 1.27 11.85
C PHE A 60 -2.22 1.75 10.63
N MET A 61 -1.56 1.94 9.48
CA MET A 61 -2.22 2.38 8.24
C MET A 61 -3.27 1.37 7.75
N ALA A 62 -2.98 0.06 7.85
CA ALA A 62 -3.93 -1.00 7.49
C ALA A 62 -5.14 -1.07 8.44
N GLY A 63 -4.95 -0.69 9.71
CA GLY A 63 -5.99 -0.65 10.75
C GLY A 63 -6.88 0.58 10.68
N ASP A 64 -6.40 1.70 10.12
CA ASP A 64 -7.15 2.95 10.05
C ASP A 64 -8.28 2.90 9.00
N ARG A 65 -9.50 2.64 9.49
CA ARG A 65 -10.72 2.61 8.66
C ARG A 65 -11.03 3.95 8.01
N GLY A 66 -10.72 5.07 8.68
CA GLY A 66 -10.92 6.42 8.17
C GLY A 66 -10.03 6.69 6.97
N PHE A 67 -8.75 6.29 7.08
CA PHE A 67 -7.79 6.32 5.98
C PHE A 67 -8.24 5.47 4.78
N ARG A 68 -8.64 4.21 5.03
CA ARG A 68 -9.04 3.25 3.99
C ARG A 68 -10.31 3.63 3.22
N LYS A 69 -11.21 4.42 3.82
CA LYS A 69 -12.44 4.86 3.15
C LYS A 69 -12.16 5.84 2.01
N GLY A 70 -11.05 6.59 2.07
CA GLY A 70 -10.63 7.52 1.02
C GLY A 70 -10.15 6.84 -0.27
N GLU A 71 -9.59 5.63 -0.19
CA GLU A 71 -9.06 4.91 -1.36
C GLU A 71 -10.15 4.30 -2.26
N ARG A 72 -11.33 4.00 -1.71
CA ARG A 72 -12.45 3.39 -2.46
C ARG A 72 -13.29 4.39 -3.25
N ALA A 73 -12.99 5.68 -3.18
CA ALA A 73 -13.75 6.74 -3.83
C ALA A 73 -13.37 6.98 -5.31
N LYS A 74 -12.74 6.01 -5.98
CA LYS A 74 -12.70 6.00 -7.45
C LYS A 74 -13.91 5.22 -7.96
N PRO A 75 -15.02 5.88 -8.35
CA PRO A 75 -16.12 5.17 -8.97
C PRO A 75 -15.60 4.44 -10.22
N PRO A 76 -16.05 3.20 -10.49
CA PRO A 76 -15.72 2.54 -11.75
C PRO A 76 -16.19 3.43 -12.91
N PRO A 77 -15.45 3.48 -14.03
CA PRO A 77 -15.90 4.24 -15.20
C PRO A 77 -17.29 3.70 -15.58
N SER A 78 -18.30 4.54 -15.44
CA SER A 78 -19.65 4.27 -15.88
C SER A 78 -19.57 3.90 -17.35
N ARG A 79 -19.92 2.65 -17.66
CA ARG A 79 -20.07 2.19 -19.04
C ARG A 79 -21.06 3.14 -19.73
N PRO A 80 -20.73 3.74 -20.88
CA PRO A 80 -21.70 4.53 -21.62
C PRO A 80 -22.85 3.59 -22.01
N THR A 81 -24.04 3.89 -21.50
CA THR A 81 -25.29 3.28 -21.93
C THR A 81 -25.45 3.56 -23.42
N ALA A 82 -25.17 2.56 -24.25
CA ALA A 82 -25.52 2.59 -25.64
C ALA A 82 -27.05 2.69 -25.73
N ALA A 83 -27.51 3.84 -26.20
CA ALA A 83 -28.88 4.05 -26.61
C ALA A 83 -29.25 2.98 -27.64
N ALA A 84 -30.34 2.25 -27.38
CA ALA A 84 -31.00 1.44 -28.40
C ALA A 84 -32.21 2.23 -28.95
N PRO A 85 -32.47 2.12 -30.25
CA PRO A 85 -33.28 3.07 -31.00
C PRO A 85 -34.78 2.75 -30.92
N GLY A 86 -35.59 3.78 -31.18
CA GLY A 86 -37.04 3.69 -31.22
C GLY A 86 -37.53 2.60 -32.17
N VAL A 87 -38.61 1.95 -31.76
CA VAL A 87 -39.37 1.06 -32.63
C VAL A 87 -40.74 1.71 -32.82
N ASP A 88 -40.88 2.22 -34.04
CA ASP A 88 -42.09 2.65 -34.72
C ASP A 88 -43.27 1.69 -34.49
N ALA A 89 -44.42 2.24 -34.14
CA ALA A 89 -45.68 1.50 -34.03
C ALA A 89 -46.63 1.97 -35.15
N PRO A 90 -47.06 1.08 -36.07
CA PRO A 90 -48.03 1.44 -37.10
C PRO A 90 -49.48 1.36 -36.57
N PRO A 91 -50.45 1.99 -37.24
CA PRO A 91 -51.75 2.31 -36.67
C PRO A 91 -52.79 1.20 -36.90
N ARG A 92 -53.72 1.07 -35.95
CA ARG A 92 -55.16 0.83 -36.18
C ARG A 92 -55.96 1.01 -34.90
#